data_AF-A0A6I3FNU9-F1
#
_entry.id   AF-A0A6I3FNU9-F1
#
_cell.length_a   1.000
_cell.length_b   1.000
_cell.length_c   1.000
_cell.angle_alpha   90.00
_cell.angle_beta   90.00
_cell.angle_gamma   90.00
#
_symmetry.space_group_name_H-M   'P 1'
#
loop_
_entity.id
_entity.type
_entity.pdbx_description
1 polymer ?
#
loop_
_entity_poly.entity_id
_entity_poly.type
_entity_poly.pdbx_seq_one_letter_code
_entity_poly.pdbx_strand_id
1 'polypeptide(L)'
;MQPGLIFSWYAVRQNWAGSVQPEDGNWIGIYFNRNSLAPPAALGLLAASALLWVVLAHRPKRWIAIGLTLIAVALFDGYLLVRSGSSTSVGAVIVFGLVWLFWTVIRWWQRNKNISPRQILRIGYPTFLFGVVVMTWVGFQFQSSLLNRLGRKIDFNGREVLWRFSWSGFKDKPIIGWGWMSAWRTQNFFSDREFWWALTNNYWSHSAIMDVLLGGGIIGAALLVVAIVWSGARQLGSVCSEISGQWAFAATWFVIAAATQESFIIGNHFMLVLLVSSMIGYQADQNDDSLNKTISPA
;
A
#
# COMPACT_ATOMS: atom_id res chain seq x y z
N MET A 1 2.76 13.07 9.19
CA MET A 1 2.69 11.82 9.99
C MET A 1 3.35 11.99 11.35
N GLN A 2 4.59 12.50 11.40
CA GLN A 2 5.40 12.58 12.64
C GLN A 2 4.71 13.19 13.88
N PRO A 3 3.98 14.32 13.81
CA PRO A 3 3.31 14.87 15.00
C PRO A 3 2.32 13.88 15.64
N GLY A 4 1.54 13.15 14.82
CA GLY A 4 0.60 12.15 15.31
C GLY A 4 1.28 10.92 15.91
N LEU A 5 2.45 10.52 15.39
CA LEU A 5 3.24 9.40 15.91
C LEU A 5 3.91 9.75 17.25
N ILE A 6 4.49 10.96 17.36
CA ILE A 6 5.05 11.48 18.60
C ILE A 6 3.97 11.60 19.67
N PHE A 7 2.80 12.15 19.31
CA PHE A 7 1.69 12.30 20.25
C PHE A 7 1.09 10.94 20.65
N SER A 8 1.05 9.97 19.74
CA SER A 8 0.68 8.59 20.05
C SER A 8 1.64 7.93 21.03
N TRP A 9 2.94 8.06 20.81
CA TRP A 9 3.95 7.58 21.76
C TRP A 9 3.79 8.23 23.12
N TYR A 10 3.60 9.56 23.16
CA TYR A 10 3.36 10.29 24.39
C TYR A 10 2.11 9.80 25.12
N ALA A 11 0.98 9.66 24.42
CA ALA A 11 -0.28 9.17 24.98
C ALA A 11 -0.10 7.77 25.62
N VAL A 12 0.62 6.87 24.95
CA VAL A 12 0.92 5.55 25.51
C VAL A 12 1.81 5.65 26.74
N ARG A 13 2.85 6.49 26.72
CA ARG A 13 3.75 6.69 27.87
C ARG A 13 3.05 7.30 29.09
N GLN A 14 2.03 8.12 28.86
CA GLN A 14 1.20 8.71 29.91
C GLN A 14 0.01 7.83 30.31
N ASN A 15 -0.07 6.59 29.82
CA ASN A 15 -1.17 5.66 30.10
C ASN A 15 -2.57 6.24 29.81
N TRP A 16 -2.71 7.02 28.74
CA TRP A 16 -4.01 7.57 28.37
C TRP A 16 -4.98 6.43 28.05
N ALA A 17 -6.22 6.57 28.51
CA ALA A 17 -7.28 5.63 28.22
C ALA A 17 -7.47 5.50 26.69
N GLY A 18 -7.50 4.27 26.18
CA GLY A 18 -7.64 4.00 24.75
C GLY A 18 -6.37 4.21 23.91
N SER A 19 -5.20 4.39 24.53
CA SER A 19 -3.91 4.46 23.80
C SER A 19 -3.26 3.09 23.56
N VAL A 20 -3.65 2.08 24.35
CA VAL A 20 -3.22 0.68 24.25
C VAL A 20 -4.47 -0.21 24.23
N GLN A 21 -4.47 -1.23 23.38
CA GLN A 21 -5.55 -2.19 23.28
C GLN A 21 -5.55 -3.11 24.52
N PRO A 22 -6.67 -3.23 25.27
CA PRO A 22 -6.70 -4.01 26.51
C PRO A 22 -6.47 -5.51 26.34
N GLU A 23 -6.85 -6.05 25.18
CA GLU A 23 -6.88 -7.49 24.91
C GLU A 23 -5.48 -8.08 24.70
N ASP A 24 -4.61 -7.38 23.98
CA ASP A 24 -3.31 -7.89 23.50
C ASP A 24 -2.13 -6.94 23.79
N GLY A 25 -2.38 -5.78 24.40
CA GLY A 25 -1.36 -4.81 24.75
C GLY A 25 -0.75 -4.05 23.56
N ASN A 26 -1.36 -4.17 22.38
CA ASN A 26 -0.90 -3.47 21.18
C ASN A 26 -1.12 -1.97 21.27
N TRP A 27 -0.18 -1.20 20.72
CA TRP A 27 -0.27 0.26 20.74
C TRP A 27 -1.22 0.73 19.65
N ILE A 28 -2.17 1.58 20.03
CA ILE A 28 -3.16 2.17 19.12
C ILE A 28 -3.09 3.71 19.11
N GLY A 29 -2.41 4.29 20.10
CA GLY A 29 -2.10 5.72 20.16
C GLY A 29 -3.36 6.58 20.11
N ILE A 30 -3.25 7.75 19.46
CA ILE A 30 -4.41 8.63 19.21
C ILE A 30 -5.27 8.19 18.04
N TYR A 31 -4.91 7.07 17.40
CA TYR A 31 -5.58 6.55 16.22
C TYR A 31 -6.67 5.54 16.56
N PHE A 32 -6.80 5.16 17.84
CA PHE A 32 -7.85 4.30 18.41
C PHE A 32 -7.99 2.90 17.78
N ASN A 33 -7.10 2.55 16.84
CA ASN A 33 -7.04 1.27 16.17
C ASN A 33 -5.59 1.02 15.71
N ARG A 34 -5.09 -0.21 15.91
CA ARG A 34 -3.73 -0.59 15.50
C ARG A 34 -3.49 -0.42 13.99
N ASN A 35 -4.50 -0.73 13.18
CA ASN A 35 -4.45 -0.59 11.72
C ASN A 35 -4.62 0.86 11.27
N SER A 36 -4.88 1.79 12.19
CA SER A 36 -4.87 3.23 11.93
C SER A 36 -3.56 3.89 12.38
N LEU A 37 -2.90 3.39 13.44
CA LEU A 37 -1.56 3.84 13.87
C LEU A 37 -0.45 3.32 12.96
N ALA A 38 -0.53 2.05 12.57
CA ALA A 38 0.55 1.36 11.88
C ALA A 38 0.86 1.88 10.47
N PRO A 39 -0.13 2.27 9.62
CA PRO A 39 0.19 2.78 8.29
C PRO A 39 0.96 4.11 8.31
N PRO A 40 0.60 5.12 9.13
CA PRO A 40 1.43 6.31 9.32
C PRO A 40 2.87 5.99 9.79
N ALA A 41 3.03 5.03 10.70
CA ALA A 41 4.35 4.60 11.18
C ALA A 41 5.15 3.91 10.07
N ALA A 42 4.55 2.97 9.35
CA ALA A 42 5.18 2.30 8.20
C ALA A 42 5.61 3.31 7.13
N LEU A 43 4.77 4.28 6.79
CA LEU A 43 5.11 5.28 5.79
C LEU A 43 6.15 6.29 6.27
N GLY A 44 6.13 6.66 7.55
CA GLY A 44 7.20 7.45 8.16
C GLY A 44 8.55 6.75 8.05
N LEU A 45 8.61 5.46 8.39
CA LEU A 45 9.79 4.60 8.22
C LEU A 45 10.26 4.56 6.77
N LEU A 46 9.35 4.28 5.82
CA LEU A 46 9.69 4.15 4.40
C LEU A 46 10.15 5.50 3.81
N ALA A 47 9.49 6.60 4.14
CA ALA A 47 9.85 7.93 3.68
C ALA A 47 11.19 8.39 4.27
N ALA A 48 11.42 8.17 5.57
CA ALA A 48 12.69 8.49 6.20
C ALA A 48 13.86 7.69 5.58
N SER A 49 13.62 6.42 5.25
CA SER A 49 14.59 5.57 4.56
C SER A 49 14.89 6.06 3.13
N ALA A 50 13.86 6.45 2.37
CA ALA A 50 14.01 7.02 1.03
C ALA A 50 14.82 8.33 1.06
N LEU A 51 14.48 9.22 1.99
CA LEU A 51 15.18 10.50 2.17
C LEU A 51 16.62 10.29 2.65
N LEU A 52 16.86 9.31 3.52
CA LEU A 52 18.20 8.97 3.98
C LEU A 52 19.08 8.54 2.80
N TRP A 53 18.53 7.72 1.90
CA TRP A 53 19.21 7.35 0.66
C TRP A 53 19.57 8.58 -0.20
N VAL A 54 18.63 9.50 -0.39
CA VAL A 54 18.88 10.75 -1.14
C VAL A 54 19.98 11.60 -0.47
N VAL A 55 19.96 11.72 0.85
CA VAL A 55 20.98 12.47 1.62
C VAL A 55 22.36 11.82 1.50
N LEU A 56 22.44 10.49 1.57
CA LEU A 56 23.69 9.75 1.42
C LEU A 56 24.26 9.85 0.00
N ALA A 57 23.38 9.88 -1.02
CA ALA A 57 23.77 10.01 -2.42
C ALA A 57 24.34 11.40 -2.76
N HIS A 58 23.73 12.48 -2.26
CA HIS A 58 24.13 13.86 -2.60
C HIS A 58 25.08 14.51 -1.60
N ARG A 59 25.13 14.01 -0.36
CA ARG A 59 25.97 14.53 0.75
C ARG A 59 25.94 16.07 0.88
N PRO A 60 24.76 16.70 1.08
CA PRO A 60 24.67 18.16 1.28
C PRO A 60 25.45 18.64 2.51
N LYS A 61 25.65 19.96 2.64
CA LYS A 61 26.49 20.59 3.70
C LYS A 61 26.22 20.11 5.14
N ARG A 62 25.00 19.63 5.45
CA ARG A 62 24.60 19.09 6.77
C ARG A 62 24.17 17.62 6.71
N TRP A 63 24.69 16.83 5.77
CA TRP A 63 24.24 15.46 5.52
C TRP A 63 24.34 14.54 6.74
N ILE A 64 25.35 14.72 7.60
CA ILE A 64 25.50 13.93 8.84
C ILE A 64 24.34 14.22 9.79
N ALA A 65 24.09 15.49 10.09
CA ALA A 65 23.01 15.88 11.01
C ALA A 65 21.63 15.48 10.46
N ILE A 66 21.38 15.70 9.16
CA ILE A 66 20.13 15.29 8.51
C ILE A 66 20.00 13.76 8.51
N GLY A 67 21.09 13.05 8.20
CA GLY A 67 21.12 11.59 8.18
C GLY A 67 20.84 10.99 9.56
N LEU A 68 21.45 11.50 10.63
CA LEU A 68 21.20 11.07 12.00
C LEU A 68 19.74 11.31 12.41
N THR A 69 19.16 12.46 12.06
CA THR A 69 17.73 12.73 12.29
C THR A 69 16.84 11.73 11.56
N LEU A 70 17.13 11.44 10.29
CA LEU A 70 16.34 10.48 9.51
C LEU A 70 16.46 9.05 10.04
N ILE A 71 17.64 8.65 10.52
CA ILE A 71 17.85 7.37 11.22
C ILE A 71 17.02 7.33 12.50
N ALA A 72 17.04 8.38 13.31
CA ALA A 72 16.25 8.46 14.54
C ALA A 72 14.74 8.35 14.26
N VAL A 73 14.26 9.06 13.23
CA VAL A 73 12.86 8.97 12.78
C VAL A 73 12.52 7.56 12.31
N ALA A 74 13.35 6.95 11.45
CA ALA A 74 13.15 5.60 10.95
C ALA A 74 13.08 4.57 12.09
N LEU A 75 13.99 4.66 13.08
CA LEU A 75 13.99 3.78 14.25
C LEU A 75 12.75 3.98 15.12
N PHE A 76 12.35 5.23 15.35
CA PHE A 76 11.16 5.56 16.14
C PHE A 76 9.88 5.04 15.47
N ASP A 77 9.73 5.28 14.17
CA ASP A 77 8.59 4.82 13.39
C ASP A 77 8.55 3.29 13.28
N GLY A 78 9.71 2.66 13.07
CA GLY A 78 9.86 1.20 13.10
C GLY A 78 9.47 0.61 14.45
N TYR A 79 9.86 1.25 15.55
CA TYR A 79 9.45 0.86 16.90
C TYR A 79 7.94 0.94 17.07
N LEU A 80 7.31 2.04 16.67
CA LEU A 80 5.84 2.18 16.74
C LEU A 80 5.12 1.15 15.87
N LEU A 81 5.62 0.88 14.66
CA LEU A 81 5.08 -0.15 13.79
C LEU A 81 5.12 -1.53 14.46
N VAL A 82 6.26 -1.92 15.05
CA VAL A 82 6.38 -3.18 15.77
C VAL A 82 5.44 -3.23 16.98
N ARG A 83 5.38 -2.14 17.76
CA ARG A 83 4.51 -2.05 18.95
C ARG A 83 3.01 -2.02 18.63
N SER A 84 2.63 -1.62 17.41
CA SER A 84 1.24 -1.65 16.99
C SER A 84 0.69 -3.07 16.78
N GLY A 85 1.55 -4.06 16.55
CA GLY A 85 1.13 -5.43 16.25
C GLY A 85 0.32 -5.59 14.94
N SER A 86 0.26 -4.58 14.07
CA SER A 86 -0.52 -4.65 12.82
C SER A 86 0.13 -5.57 11.79
N SER A 87 -0.48 -6.74 11.58
CA SER A 87 -0.07 -7.66 10.51
C SER A 87 -0.30 -7.06 9.11
N THR A 88 -1.32 -6.21 8.94
CA THR A 88 -1.60 -5.52 7.68
C THR A 88 -0.44 -4.64 7.24
N SER A 89 -0.02 -3.70 8.10
CA SER A 89 1.03 -2.74 7.73
C SER A 89 2.39 -3.41 7.59
N VAL A 90 2.69 -4.41 8.43
CA VAL A 90 3.92 -5.22 8.27
C VAL A 90 3.93 -5.97 6.94
N GLY A 91 2.82 -6.62 6.57
CA GLY A 91 2.67 -7.28 5.27
C GLY A 91 2.85 -6.31 4.10
N ALA A 92 2.27 -5.10 4.20
CA ALA A 92 2.42 -4.07 3.19
C ALA A 92 3.88 -3.57 3.07
N VAL A 93 4.62 -3.44 4.19
CA VAL A 93 6.07 -3.12 4.16
C VAL A 93 6.88 -4.23 3.48
N ILE A 94 6.52 -5.50 3.69
CA ILE A 94 7.17 -6.62 2.98
C ILE A 94 6.92 -6.50 1.47
N VAL A 95 5.68 -6.23 1.05
CA VAL A 95 5.37 -6.01 -0.37
C VAL A 95 6.15 -4.83 -0.93
N PHE A 96 6.23 -3.71 -0.19
CA PHE A 96 7.09 -2.57 -0.57
C PHE A 96 8.52 -3.03 -0.84
N GLY A 97 9.13 -3.76 0.09
CA GLY A 97 10.52 -4.22 -0.02
C GLY A 97 10.75 -5.12 -1.23
N LEU A 98 9.82 -6.04 -1.51
CA LEU A 98 9.89 -6.93 -2.68
C LEU A 98 9.78 -6.17 -3.99
N VAL A 99 8.84 -5.23 -4.10
CA VAL A 99 8.65 -4.40 -5.30
C VAL A 99 9.85 -3.48 -5.50
N TRP A 100 10.32 -2.84 -4.43
CA TRP A 100 11.50 -1.99 -4.45
C TRP A 100 12.74 -2.77 -4.91
N LEU A 101 12.96 -3.97 -4.37
CA LEU A 101 14.08 -4.83 -4.75
C LEU A 101 13.99 -5.23 -6.23
N PHE A 102 12.82 -5.68 -6.69
CA PHE A 102 12.59 -6.04 -8.09
C PHE A 102 13.00 -4.90 -9.03
N TRP A 103 12.49 -3.69 -8.80
CA TRP A 103 12.79 -2.54 -9.66
C TRP A 103 14.21 -2.00 -9.49
N THR A 104 14.83 -2.23 -8.34
CA THR A 104 16.26 -1.95 -8.13
C THR A 104 17.13 -2.86 -8.99
N VAL A 105 16.81 -4.16 -9.04
CA VAL A 105 17.49 -5.13 -9.92
C VAL A 105 17.27 -4.80 -11.40
N ILE A 106 16.04 -4.48 -11.81
CA ILE A 106 15.75 -4.06 -13.19
C ILE A 106 16.54 -2.80 -13.57
N ARG A 107 16.60 -1.78 -12.70
CA ARG A 107 17.40 -0.58 -12.95
C ARG A 107 18.90 -0.91 -13.04
N TRP A 108 19.40 -1.79 -12.18
CA TRP A 108 20.80 -2.21 -12.22
C TRP A 108 21.13 -2.90 -13.56
N TRP A 109 20.27 -3.79 -14.05
CA TRP A 109 20.41 -4.38 -15.38
C TRP A 109 20.32 -3.35 -16.50
N GLN A 110 19.40 -2.39 -16.40
CA GLN A 110 19.29 -1.32 -17.38
C GLN A 110 20.62 -0.56 -17.55
N ARG A 111 21.25 -0.18 -16.43
CA ARG A 111 22.50 0.58 -16.41
C ARG A 111 23.72 -0.22 -16.87
N ASN A 112 23.74 -1.54 -16.63
CA ASN A 112 24.93 -2.37 -16.86
C ASN A 112 24.85 -3.31 -18.07
N LYS A 113 23.65 -3.56 -18.60
CA LYS A 113 23.41 -4.53 -19.69
C LYS A 113 22.70 -3.91 -20.90
N ASN A 114 22.71 -2.57 -21.00
CA ASN A 114 22.14 -1.81 -22.13
C ASN A 114 20.67 -2.18 -22.46
N ILE A 115 19.86 -2.47 -21.44
CA ILE A 115 18.44 -2.74 -21.65
C ILE A 115 17.73 -1.41 -21.95
N SER A 116 17.03 -1.35 -23.08
CA SER A 116 16.27 -0.15 -23.45
C SER A 116 15.04 0.05 -22.56
N PRO A 117 14.60 1.30 -22.30
CA PRO A 117 13.33 1.55 -21.61
C PRO A 117 12.12 0.86 -22.26
N ARG A 118 12.14 0.68 -23.59
CA ARG A 118 11.11 -0.06 -24.33
C ARG A 118 11.06 -1.54 -23.97
N GLN A 119 12.22 -2.18 -23.74
CA GLN A 119 12.27 -3.57 -23.29
C GLN A 119 11.76 -3.71 -21.84
N ILE A 120 12.04 -2.75 -20.97
CA ILE A 120 11.50 -2.73 -19.61
C ILE A 120 9.97 -2.64 -19.65
N LEU A 121 9.40 -1.78 -20.50
CA LEU A 121 7.96 -1.66 -20.66
C LEU A 121 7.31 -2.92 -21.28
N ARG A 122 7.95 -3.53 -22.29
CA ARG A 122 7.36 -4.67 -23.03
C ARG A 122 7.55 -6.03 -22.35
N ILE A 123 8.61 -6.19 -21.57
CA ILE A 123 8.98 -7.47 -20.96
C ILE A 123 8.99 -7.35 -19.44
N GLY A 124 9.74 -6.38 -18.91
CA GLY A 124 9.91 -6.21 -17.46
C GLY A 124 8.59 -5.95 -16.72
N TYR A 125 7.76 -5.04 -17.24
CA TYR A 125 6.49 -4.68 -16.61
C TYR A 125 5.42 -5.77 -16.68
N PRO A 126 5.17 -6.45 -17.82
CA PRO A 126 4.31 -7.63 -17.84
C PRO A 126 4.83 -8.76 -16.96
N THR A 127 6.14 -8.99 -16.90
CA THR A 127 6.76 -9.99 -16.01
C THR A 127 6.50 -9.65 -14.54
N PHE A 128 6.62 -8.37 -14.18
CA PHE A 128 6.28 -7.88 -12.86
C PHE A 128 4.80 -8.11 -12.52
N LEU A 129 3.88 -7.73 -13.40
CA LEU A 129 2.44 -7.93 -13.19
C LEU A 129 2.08 -9.42 -13.09
N PHE A 130 2.68 -10.27 -13.93
CA PHE A 130 2.53 -11.72 -13.83
C PHE A 130 3.03 -12.24 -12.49
N GLY A 131 4.20 -11.78 -12.04
CA GLY A 131 4.75 -12.08 -10.73
C GLY A 131 3.80 -11.67 -9.58
N VAL A 132 3.19 -10.49 -9.66
CA VAL A 132 2.17 -10.03 -8.70
C VAL A 132 0.97 -11.00 -8.66
N VAL A 133 0.43 -11.39 -9.82
CA VAL A 133 -0.70 -12.32 -9.91
C VAL A 133 -0.33 -13.67 -9.29
N VAL A 134 0.82 -14.23 -9.68
CA VAL A 134 1.30 -15.52 -9.15
C VAL A 134 1.53 -15.44 -7.65
N MET A 135 2.21 -14.41 -7.15
CA MET A 135 2.48 -14.25 -5.73
C MET A 135 1.22 -14.03 -4.90
N THR A 136 0.22 -13.32 -5.45
CA THR A 136 -1.09 -13.16 -4.81
C THR A 136 -1.81 -14.50 -4.71
N TRP A 137 -1.81 -15.29 -5.79
CA TRP A 137 -2.39 -16.63 -5.80
C TRP A 137 -1.68 -17.58 -4.83
N VAL A 138 -0.35 -17.61 -4.83
CA VAL A 138 0.46 -18.39 -3.87
C VAL A 138 0.18 -17.96 -2.43
N GLY A 139 0.12 -16.65 -2.17
CA GLY A 139 -0.22 -16.11 -0.85
C GLY A 139 -1.58 -16.60 -0.37
N PHE A 140 -2.60 -16.55 -1.23
CA PHE A 140 -3.94 -17.02 -0.91
C PHE A 140 -4.00 -18.55 -0.69
N GLN A 141 -3.28 -19.32 -1.51
CA GLN A 141 -3.30 -20.79 -1.44
C GLN A 141 -2.54 -21.34 -0.23
N PHE A 142 -1.42 -20.72 0.15
CA PHE A 142 -0.50 -21.26 1.15
C PHE A 142 -0.43 -20.46 2.46
N GLN A 143 -1.28 -19.45 2.64
CA GLN A 143 -1.35 -18.62 3.86
C GLN A 143 -1.42 -19.45 5.15
N SER A 144 -2.26 -20.49 5.21
CA SER A 144 -2.47 -21.29 6.42
C SER A 144 -1.21 -22.05 6.80
N SER A 145 -0.57 -22.66 5.81
CA SER A 145 0.68 -23.39 5.97
C SER A 145 1.83 -22.46 6.38
N LEU A 146 1.91 -21.27 5.78
CA LEU A 146 2.95 -20.28 6.09
C LEU A 146 2.79 -19.73 7.51
N LEU A 147 1.57 -19.34 7.90
CA LEU A 147 1.30 -18.75 9.20
C LEU A 147 1.46 -19.77 10.33
N ASN A 148 0.98 -21.00 10.13
CA ASN A 148 1.16 -22.08 11.11
C ASN A 148 2.66 -22.37 11.37
N ARG A 149 3.50 -22.35 10.34
CA ARG A 149 4.97 -22.50 10.49
C ARG A 149 5.61 -21.34 11.26
N LEU A 150 5.02 -20.15 11.18
CA LEU A 150 5.45 -18.97 11.93
C LEU A 150 4.86 -18.91 13.35
N GLY A 151 4.14 -19.96 13.79
CA GLY A 151 3.45 -20.00 15.07
C GLY A 151 2.30 -18.98 15.17
N ARG A 152 1.81 -18.48 14.04
CA ARG A 152 0.70 -17.52 13.96
C ARG A 152 -0.54 -18.23 13.44
N LYS A 153 -1.67 -17.98 14.09
CA LYS A 153 -2.96 -18.39 13.52
C LYS A 153 -3.34 -17.41 12.41
N ILE A 154 -4.02 -17.90 11.37
CA ILE A 154 -4.80 -17.00 10.52
C ILE A 154 -5.89 -16.43 11.41
N ASP A 155 -5.72 -15.18 11.78
CA ASP A 155 -6.79 -14.39 12.35
C ASP A 155 -6.96 -13.15 11.47
N PHE A 156 -8.01 -13.16 10.66
CA PHE A 156 -8.42 -12.01 9.88
C PHE A 156 -9.17 -10.97 10.74
N ASN A 157 -9.15 -11.10 12.06
CA ASN A 157 -9.90 -10.27 13.00
C ASN A 157 -11.39 -10.23 12.65
N GLY A 158 -11.95 -11.38 12.29
CA GLY A 158 -13.35 -11.51 11.88
C GLY A 158 -13.71 -10.97 10.48
N ARG A 159 -12.75 -10.48 9.68
CA ARG A 159 -13.03 -9.90 8.34
C ARG A 159 -13.62 -10.86 7.33
N GLU A 160 -13.43 -12.16 7.53
CA GLU A 160 -14.02 -13.17 6.65
C GLU A 160 -15.55 -13.02 6.53
N VAL A 161 -16.24 -12.71 7.64
CA VAL A 161 -17.69 -12.49 7.64
C VAL A 161 -18.05 -11.26 6.82
N LEU A 162 -17.29 -10.16 6.98
CA LEU A 162 -17.47 -8.94 6.20
C LEU A 162 -17.26 -9.18 4.71
N TRP A 163 -16.20 -9.90 4.33
CA TRP A 163 -15.89 -10.20 2.93
C TRP A 163 -16.93 -11.12 2.30
N ARG A 164 -17.45 -12.11 3.03
CA ARG A 164 -18.57 -12.94 2.57
C ARG A 164 -19.82 -12.09 2.32
N PHE A 165 -20.09 -11.12 3.20
CA PHE A 165 -21.17 -10.15 3.02
C PHE A 165 -20.99 -9.29 1.78
N SER A 166 -19.81 -8.68 1.60
CA SER A 166 -19.48 -7.87 0.42
C SER A 166 -19.57 -8.67 -0.86
N TRP A 167 -19.09 -9.92 -0.85
CA TRP A 167 -19.18 -10.81 -1.98
C TRP A 167 -20.63 -11.17 -2.33
N SER A 168 -21.46 -11.49 -1.33
CA SER A 168 -22.89 -11.70 -1.56
C SER A 168 -23.56 -10.44 -2.12
N GLY A 169 -23.25 -9.27 -1.56
CA GLY A 169 -23.64 -7.96 -2.07
C GLY A 169 -23.33 -7.75 -3.53
N PHE A 170 -22.08 -7.98 -3.91
CA PHE A 170 -21.63 -7.86 -5.28
C PHE A 170 -22.46 -8.72 -6.24
N LYS A 171 -22.78 -9.97 -5.86
CA LYS A 171 -23.58 -10.88 -6.70
C LYS A 171 -24.99 -10.35 -7.01
N ASP A 172 -25.58 -9.54 -6.13
CA ASP A 172 -26.92 -8.97 -6.37
C ASP A 172 -26.89 -7.85 -7.43
N LYS A 173 -25.78 -7.11 -7.53
CA LYS A 173 -25.62 -5.98 -8.45
C LYS A 173 -24.22 -5.99 -9.10
N PRO A 174 -23.88 -7.00 -9.92
CA PRO A 174 -22.50 -7.25 -10.32
C PRO A 174 -21.93 -6.22 -11.31
N ILE A 175 -22.77 -5.55 -12.10
CA ILE A 175 -22.29 -4.67 -13.18
C ILE A 175 -21.86 -3.30 -12.63
N ILE A 176 -22.79 -2.57 -11.99
CA ILE A 176 -22.60 -1.19 -11.51
C ILE A 176 -22.42 -1.14 -9.98
N GLY A 177 -22.73 -2.21 -9.25
CA GLY A 177 -22.69 -2.25 -7.80
C GLY A 177 -23.88 -1.55 -7.13
N TRP A 178 -23.76 -1.37 -5.82
CA TRP A 178 -24.78 -0.74 -4.98
C TRP A 178 -24.70 0.79 -4.94
N GLY A 179 -23.68 1.37 -5.56
CA GLY A 179 -23.31 2.78 -5.38
C GLY A 179 -22.24 2.95 -4.30
N TRP A 180 -21.48 4.04 -4.41
CA TRP A 180 -20.33 4.31 -3.54
C TRP A 180 -20.73 4.38 -2.06
N MET A 181 -20.17 3.47 -1.25
CA MET A 181 -20.49 3.29 0.19
C MET A 181 -21.96 2.98 0.52
N SER A 182 -22.82 2.76 -0.49
CA SER A 182 -24.26 2.66 -0.28
C SER A 182 -24.67 1.34 0.38
N ALA A 183 -24.02 0.23 0.05
CA ALA A 183 -24.40 -1.10 0.54
C ALA A 183 -24.46 -1.16 2.08
N TRP A 184 -23.36 -0.78 2.74
CA TRP A 184 -23.26 -0.75 4.21
C TRP A 184 -24.17 0.28 4.90
N ARG A 185 -24.89 1.11 4.14
CA ARG A 185 -25.83 2.13 4.61
C ARG A 185 -27.27 1.85 4.20
N THR A 186 -27.52 0.76 3.49
CA THR A 186 -28.85 0.40 2.98
C THR A 186 -29.41 -0.72 3.83
N GLN A 187 -30.55 -0.51 4.50
CA GLN A 187 -31.16 -1.56 5.34
C GLN A 187 -31.45 -2.86 4.56
N ASN A 188 -31.93 -2.74 3.32
CA ASN A 188 -32.23 -3.88 2.45
C ASN A 188 -30.99 -4.71 2.08
N PHE A 189 -29.78 -4.14 2.18
CA PHE A 189 -28.55 -4.91 1.99
C PHE A 189 -28.35 -5.95 3.10
N PHE A 190 -28.85 -5.66 4.31
CA PHE A 190 -28.71 -6.49 5.50
C PHE A 190 -29.89 -7.44 5.71
N SER A 191 -31.12 -7.03 5.38
CA SER A 191 -32.35 -7.80 5.66
C SER A 191 -32.34 -9.20 5.07
N ASP A 192 -31.70 -9.38 3.93
CA ASP A 192 -31.78 -10.61 3.13
C ASP A 192 -30.55 -11.53 3.39
N ARG A 193 -29.78 -11.28 4.45
CA ARG A 193 -28.51 -11.97 4.71
C ARG A 193 -28.41 -12.50 6.13
N GLU A 194 -28.09 -13.77 6.26
CA GLU A 194 -27.83 -14.41 7.55
C GLU A 194 -26.71 -13.67 8.32
N PHE A 195 -26.81 -13.61 9.64
CA PHE A 195 -25.83 -12.95 10.53
C PHE A 195 -25.70 -11.43 10.41
N TRP A 196 -26.62 -10.73 9.72
CA TRP A 196 -26.59 -9.27 9.60
C TRP A 196 -26.54 -8.53 10.95
N TRP A 197 -27.19 -9.10 11.99
CA TRP A 197 -27.23 -8.55 13.34
C TRP A 197 -25.84 -8.45 14.00
N ALA A 198 -24.90 -9.33 13.62
CA ALA A 198 -23.53 -9.34 14.13
C ALA A 198 -22.65 -8.23 13.52
N LEU A 199 -23.14 -7.54 12.49
CA LEU A 199 -22.41 -6.53 11.73
C LEU A 199 -22.97 -5.11 11.92
N THR A 200 -23.91 -4.92 12.84
CA THR A 200 -24.68 -3.68 13.05
C THR A 200 -23.84 -2.43 13.34
N ASN A 201 -22.58 -2.58 13.76
CA ASN A 201 -21.63 -1.48 14.00
C ASN A 201 -20.50 -1.38 12.94
N ASN A 202 -20.57 -2.13 11.84
CA ASN A 202 -19.59 -2.06 10.74
C ASN A 202 -20.15 -1.28 9.56
N TYR A 203 -19.34 -0.37 9.01
CA TYR A 203 -19.74 0.50 7.89
C TYR A 203 -18.92 0.27 6.61
N TRP A 204 -18.08 -0.77 6.59
CA TRP A 204 -17.07 -1.01 5.55
C TRP A 204 -16.71 -2.50 5.46
N SER A 205 -16.19 -2.92 4.32
CA SER A 205 -15.74 -4.31 4.11
C SER A 205 -14.42 -4.65 4.81
N HIS A 206 -13.70 -3.65 5.35
CA HIS A 206 -12.29 -3.80 5.74
C HIS A 206 -11.45 -4.42 4.61
N SER A 207 -11.71 -3.96 3.39
CA SER A 207 -10.95 -4.28 2.18
C SER A 207 -11.44 -3.35 1.09
N ALA A 208 -10.60 -2.41 0.68
CA ALA A 208 -10.95 -1.46 -0.35
C ALA A 208 -11.25 -2.14 -1.70
N ILE A 209 -10.65 -3.31 -1.96
CA ILE A 209 -10.96 -4.12 -3.14
C ILE A 209 -12.42 -4.61 -3.09
N MET A 210 -12.85 -5.15 -1.95
CA MET A 210 -14.24 -5.59 -1.75
C MET A 210 -15.20 -4.43 -1.81
N ASP A 211 -14.83 -3.29 -1.24
CA ASP A 211 -15.71 -2.13 -1.26
C ASP A 211 -15.87 -1.51 -2.67
N VAL A 212 -14.81 -1.49 -3.48
CA VAL A 212 -14.87 -1.05 -4.89
C VAL A 212 -15.73 -2.01 -5.71
N LEU A 213 -15.59 -3.32 -5.52
CA LEU A 213 -16.45 -4.33 -6.15
C LEU A 213 -17.91 -4.19 -5.71
N LEU A 214 -18.17 -4.03 -4.42
CA LEU A 214 -19.51 -3.91 -3.85
C LEU A 214 -20.20 -2.62 -4.32
N GLY A 215 -19.48 -1.50 -4.30
CA GLY A 215 -20.02 -0.19 -4.64
C GLY A 215 -20.11 0.08 -6.14
N GLY A 216 -19.09 -0.33 -6.91
CA GLY A 216 -18.95 -0.01 -8.34
C GLY A 216 -19.08 -1.20 -9.29
N GLY A 217 -19.25 -2.42 -8.77
CA GLY A 217 -19.33 -3.64 -9.57
C GLY A 217 -18.07 -3.92 -10.38
N ILE A 218 -18.23 -4.68 -11.46
CA ILE A 218 -17.17 -5.00 -12.41
C ILE A 218 -16.63 -3.72 -13.06
N ILE A 219 -17.47 -2.72 -13.32
CA ILE A 219 -17.02 -1.46 -13.94
C ILE A 219 -16.04 -0.73 -13.01
N GLY A 220 -16.39 -0.55 -11.74
CA GLY A 220 -15.51 0.10 -10.76
C GLY A 220 -14.20 -0.65 -10.57
N ALA A 221 -14.26 -1.98 -10.47
CA ALA A 221 -13.07 -2.82 -10.36
C ALA A 221 -12.19 -2.75 -11.62
N ALA A 222 -12.77 -2.77 -12.82
CA ALA A 222 -12.03 -2.65 -14.07
C ALA A 222 -11.33 -1.28 -14.17
N LEU A 223 -12.01 -0.20 -13.80
CA LEU A 223 -11.40 1.14 -13.76
C LEU A 223 -10.23 1.22 -12.78
N LEU A 224 -10.35 0.61 -11.59
CA LEU A 224 -9.25 0.54 -10.63
C LEU A 224 -8.07 -0.25 -11.18
N VAL A 225 -8.31 -1.40 -11.81
CA VAL A 225 -7.25 -2.21 -12.44
C VAL A 225 -6.57 -1.43 -13.56
N VAL A 226 -7.33 -0.78 -14.44
CA VAL A 226 -6.78 0.08 -15.50
C VAL A 226 -5.94 1.20 -14.91
N ALA A 227 -6.42 1.88 -13.86
CA ALA A 227 -5.68 2.94 -13.20
C ALA A 227 -4.34 2.44 -12.62
N ILE A 228 -4.32 1.28 -11.96
CA ILE A 228 -3.10 0.65 -11.42
C ILE A 228 -2.14 0.27 -12.54
N VAL A 229 -2.63 -0.44 -13.58
CA VAL A 229 -1.79 -0.93 -14.68
C VAL A 229 -1.23 0.22 -15.51
N TRP A 230 -2.06 1.22 -15.82
CA TRP A 230 -1.66 2.38 -16.60
C TRP A 230 -0.67 3.26 -15.82
N SER A 231 -0.97 3.58 -14.56
CA SER A 231 -0.09 4.41 -13.74
C SER A 231 1.27 3.77 -13.52
N GLY A 232 1.32 2.46 -13.26
CA GLY A 232 2.57 1.72 -13.14
C GLY A 232 3.42 1.83 -14.41
N ALA A 233 2.82 1.67 -15.59
CA ALA A 233 3.53 1.84 -16.87
C ALA A 233 4.11 3.25 -17.03
N ARG A 234 3.38 4.30 -16.62
CA ARG A 234 3.86 5.70 -16.67
C ARG A 234 4.99 5.97 -15.67
N GLN A 235 4.97 5.35 -14.50
CA GLN A 235 6.01 5.52 -13.48
C GLN A 235 7.35 4.86 -13.86
N LEU A 236 7.37 3.95 -14.84
CA LEU A 236 8.60 3.27 -15.26
C LEU A 236 9.69 4.26 -15.71
N GLY A 237 9.30 5.43 -16.24
CA GLY A 237 10.22 6.53 -16.54
C GLY A 237 11.04 6.94 -15.31
N SER A 238 10.37 7.38 -14.24
CA SER A 238 11.01 7.72 -12.96
C SER A 238 11.79 6.54 -12.36
N VAL A 239 11.27 5.31 -12.50
CA VAL A 239 11.96 4.08 -12.06
C VAL A 239 13.28 3.88 -12.81
N CYS A 240 13.47 4.45 -13.98
CA CYS A 240 14.74 4.40 -14.72
C CYS A 240 15.64 5.61 -14.45
N SER A 241 15.05 6.81 -14.38
CA SER A 241 15.78 8.08 -14.39
C SER A 241 16.07 8.68 -13.00
N GLU A 242 15.11 8.65 -12.08
CA GLU A 242 15.19 9.40 -10.81
C GLU A 242 15.84 8.60 -9.68
N ILE A 243 16.64 9.23 -8.83
CA ILE A 243 17.39 8.55 -7.75
C ILE A 243 16.51 7.70 -6.82
N SER A 244 15.30 8.17 -6.51
CA SER A 244 14.33 7.48 -5.65
C SER A 244 13.10 6.96 -6.40
N GLY A 245 13.11 6.91 -7.74
CA GLY A 245 11.91 6.55 -8.51
C GLY A 245 11.32 5.17 -8.20
N GLN A 246 12.15 4.18 -7.81
CA GLN A 246 11.65 2.86 -7.37
C GLN A 246 10.85 2.94 -6.06
N TRP A 247 11.12 3.92 -5.20
CA TRP A 247 10.44 4.09 -3.93
C TRP A 247 9.00 4.55 -4.12
N ALA A 248 8.75 5.49 -5.05
CA ALA A 248 7.40 5.93 -5.38
C ALA A 248 6.56 4.79 -5.99
N PHE A 249 7.19 3.99 -6.86
CA PHE A 249 6.56 2.79 -7.41
C PHE A 249 6.22 1.78 -6.31
N ALA A 250 7.18 1.46 -5.43
CA ALA A 250 6.97 0.56 -4.31
C ALA A 250 5.93 1.09 -3.31
N ALA A 251 5.83 2.41 -3.10
CA ALA A 251 4.82 3.03 -2.24
C ALA A 251 3.39 2.84 -2.78
N THR A 252 3.22 2.87 -4.11
CA THR A 252 1.93 2.53 -4.75
C THR A 252 1.49 1.11 -4.35
N TRP A 253 2.41 0.14 -4.43
CA TRP A 253 2.15 -1.25 -4.09
C TRP A 253 2.02 -1.52 -2.59
N PHE A 254 2.69 -0.72 -1.74
CA PHE A 254 2.41 -0.68 -0.30
C PHE A 254 0.93 -0.35 -0.04
N VAL A 255 0.42 0.72 -0.67
CA VAL A 255 -0.98 1.13 -0.49
C VAL A 255 -1.94 0.06 -1.02
N ILE A 256 -1.67 -0.50 -2.21
CA ILE A 256 -2.50 -1.57 -2.80
C ILE A 256 -2.53 -2.79 -1.87
N ALA A 257 -1.38 -3.24 -1.37
CA ALA A 257 -1.30 -4.37 -0.45
C ALA A 257 -2.09 -4.12 0.84
N ALA A 258 -1.90 -2.94 1.46
CA ALA A 258 -2.65 -2.54 2.64
C ALA A 258 -4.17 -2.46 2.37
N ALA A 259 -4.55 -1.97 1.19
CA ALA A 259 -5.94 -1.83 0.75
C ALA A 259 -6.65 -3.18 0.53
N THR A 260 -5.92 -4.30 0.40
CA THR A 260 -6.56 -5.63 0.38
C THR A 260 -7.17 -6.00 1.74
N GLN A 261 -6.62 -5.44 2.82
CA GLN A 261 -6.98 -5.75 4.20
C GLN A 261 -7.69 -4.59 4.89
N GLU A 262 -7.72 -3.39 4.31
CA GLU A 262 -8.37 -2.23 4.91
C GLU A 262 -9.06 -1.41 3.83
N SER A 263 -10.10 -0.68 4.22
CA SER A 263 -10.86 0.19 3.32
C SER A 263 -10.13 1.51 3.00
N PHE A 264 -8.81 1.49 2.83
CA PHE A 264 -7.95 2.69 2.70
C PHE A 264 -8.12 3.51 1.42
N ILE A 265 -8.71 2.93 0.37
CA ILE A 265 -9.06 3.65 -0.86
C ILE A 265 -10.40 4.40 -0.68
N ILE A 266 -11.12 4.09 0.40
CA ILE A 266 -12.47 4.57 0.66
C ILE A 266 -12.45 5.45 1.91
N GLY A 267 -13.35 6.43 2.00
CA GLY A 267 -13.52 7.23 3.22
C GLY A 267 -12.46 8.32 3.42
N ASN A 268 -11.88 8.86 2.35
CA ASN A 268 -10.93 9.98 2.39
C ASN A 268 -9.71 9.74 3.29
N HIS A 269 -9.23 8.50 3.35
CA HIS A 269 -8.02 8.17 4.07
C HIS A 269 -6.80 8.79 3.39
N PHE A 270 -5.79 9.21 4.16
CA PHE A 270 -4.55 9.78 3.59
C PHE A 270 -3.83 8.82 2.62
N MET A 271 -4.10 7.52 2.75
CA MET A 271 -3.61 6.46 1.87
C MET A 271 -4.14 6.60 0.45
N LEU A 272 -5.38 7.07 0.27
CA LEU A 272 -5.91 7.39 -1.06
C LEU A 272 -5.13 8.56 -1.68
N VAL A 273 -4.82 9.60 -0.91
CA VAL A 273 -4.00 10.72 -1.38
C VAL A 273 -2.61 10.23 -1.78
N LEU A 274 -2.00 9.36 -0.97
CA LEU A 274 -0.72 8.76 -1.30
C LEU A 274 -0.80 7.94 -2.59
N LEU A 275 -1.83 7.10 -2.73
CA LEU A 275 -2.07 6.30 -3.94
C LEU A 275 -2.18 7.19 -5.18
N VAL A 276 -3.01 8.22 -5.12
CA VAL A 276 -3.19 9.16 -6.23
C VAL A 276 -1.88 9.90 -6.53
N SER A 277 -1.20 10.41 -5.50
CA SER A 277 0.07 11.13 -5.67
C SER A 277 1.17 10.26 -6.27
N SER A 278 1.22 8.98 -5.91
CA SER A 278 2.20 8.06 -6.48
C SER A 278 1.81 7.70 -7.91
N MET A 279 0.51 7.53 -8.19
CA MET A 279 -0.03 7.24 -9.53
C MET A 279 0.11 8.38 -10.54
N ILE A 280 0.20 9.64 -10.11
CA ILE A 280 0.51 10.79 -10.97
C ILE A 280 1.97 10.64 -11.41
N GLY A 281 2.14 9.91 -12.52
CA GLY A 281 3.45 9.52 -13.03
C GLY A 281 4.27 10.69 -13.58
N TYR A 282 5.51 10.37 -13.91
CA TYR A 282 6.45 11.24 -14.60
C TYR A 282 5.83 11.92 -15.82
N GLN A 283 5.92 13.24 -15.89
CA GLN A 283 5.90 13.95 -17.18
C GLN A 283 7.36 14.09 -17.60
N ALA A 284 7.74 13.42 -18.68
CA ALA A 284 9.03 13.70 -19.31
C ALA A 284 9.00 15.15 -19.77
N ASP A 285 9.98 15.94 -19.34
CA ASP A 285 10.19 17.27 -19.87
C ASP A 285 10.37 17.13 -21.39
N GLN A 286 9.54 17.81 -22.18
CA GLN A 286 9.58 17.74 -23.65
C GLN A 286 10.92 18.21 -24.26
N ASN A 287 11.84 18.70 -23.43
CA ASN A 287 13.19 19.11 -23.83
C ASN A 287 14.22 17.98 -23.79
N ASP A 288 13.91 16.81 -23.22
CA ASP A 288 14.83 15.66 -23.20
C ASP A 288 14.58 14.73 -24.40
N ASP A 289 14.74 15.30 -25.59
CA ASP A 289 14.60 14.63 -26.90
C ASP A 289 15.82 13.73 -27.23
N SER A 290 16.47 13.20 -26.20
CA SER A 290 17.58 12.24 -26.32
C SER A 290 17.12 10.87 -26.83
N LEU A 291 15.80 10.61 -26.85
CA LEU A 291 15.19 9.41 -27.39
C LEU A 291 14.87 9.49 -28.91
N ASN A 292 14.98 10.66 -29.54
CA ASN A 292 14.67 10.90 -30.96
C ASN A 292 15.88 11.17 -31.84
N LYS A 293 17.11 11.24 -31.30
CA LYS A 293 18.32 11.38 -32.13
C LYS A 293 18.73 10.03 -32.73
N THR A 294 17.98 9.61 -33.74
CA THR A 294 18.47 8.65 -34.74
C THR A 294 19.62 9.28 -35.51
N ILE A 295 20.78 8.64 -35.33
CA ILE A 295 21.99 8.62 -36.16
C ILE A 295 21.71 9.08 -37.60
N SER A 296 22.26 10.25 -37.98
CA SER A 296 22.60 10.52 -39.39
C SER A 296 24.07 10.19 -39.56
N PRO A 297 24.46 9.31 -40.50
CA PRO A 297 25.85 9.09 -40.82
C PRO A 297 26.41 10.31 -41.56
N ALA A 298 27.61 10.71 -41.17
CA ALA A 298 28.54 11.48 -42.01
C ALA A 298 29.60 10.51 -42.54
#